data_AF-M4BWQ2-F1
#
_entry.id   AF-M4BWQ2-F1
#
_cell.length_a   1.000
_cell.length_b   1.000
_cell.length_c   1.000
_cell.angle_alpha   90.00
_cell.angle_beta   90.00
_cell.angle_gamma   90.00
#
_symmetry.space_group_name_H-M   'P 1'
#
loop_
_entity.id
_entity.type
_entity.pdbx_description
1 polymer ?
#
loop_
_entity_poly.entity_id
_entity_poly.type
_entity_poly.pdbx_seq_one_letter_code
_entity_poly.pdbx_strand_id
1 'polypeptide(L)'
;MEDLGVADVELSSVRRFVSTNLSLHQDKTQKHQEKQLLTFTSDEEQVLEEKVSDGIAAYRRALSDAQDSIQELPSPKEATEANQELEIHRKKMQRHVVECRKMLVAYRQRAKLERLEQQRKSLLPSRARGKKVNTGGNGSNTGSSGSVVDVTAALKRTRQVMSQEIERVSSVTKVLDDGRLSLKSSHDEYGNVNVEIVEATDCYPATSHDGRCRFKRHCSKW
;
A
#
# COMPACT_ATOMS: atom_id res chain seq x y z
N MET A 1 -6.05 -3.58 31.38
CA MET A 1 -7.16 -3.98 30.47
C MET A 1 -7.91 -2.78 29.91
N GLU A 2 -8.18 -1.72 30.70
CA GLU A 2 -8.80 -0.49 30.19
C GLU A 2 -7.97 0.20 29.08
N ASP A 3 -6.65 0.25 29.23
CA ASP A 3 -5.74 0.85 28.23
C ASP A 3 -5.78 0.15 26.88
N LEU A 4 -6.05 -1.16 26.85
CA LEU A 4 -6.26 -1.93 25.62
C LEU A 4 -7.54 -1.49 24.91
N GLY A 5 -8.60 -1.21 25.67
CA GLY A 5 -9.85 -0.69 25.13
C GLY A 5 -9.68 0.71 24.53
N VAL A 6 -8.93 1.58 25.19
CA VAL A 6 -8.63 2.94 24.69
C VAL A 6 -7.84 2.88 23.39
N ALA A 7 -6.72 2.13 23.37
CA ALA A 7 -5.90 1.98 22.17
C ALA A 7 -6.66 1.37 20.98
N ASP A 8 -7.60 0.47 21.26
CA ASP A 8 -8.47 -0.14 20.27
C ASP A 8 -9.47 0.85 19.65
N VAL A 9 -10.10 1.67 20.48
CA VAL A 9 -11.03 2.71 20.02
C VAL A 9 -10.30 3.76 19.20
N GLU A 10 -9.12 4.20 19.65
CA GLU A 10 -8.32 5.19 18.94
C GLU A 10 -7.90 4.70 17.55
N LEU A 11 -7.30 3.50 17.46
CA LEU A 11 -6.86 2.93 16.18
C LEU A 11 -8.05 2.65 15.24
N SER A 12 -9.17 2.19 15.80
CA SER A 12 -10.42 2.00 15.05
C SER A 12 -11.01 3.31 14.54
N SER A 13 -10.91 4.38 15.31
CA SER A 13 -11.46 5.69 14.95
C SER A 13 -10.74 6.28 13.74
N VAL A 14 -9.40 6.23 13.72
CA VAL A 14 -8.57 6.70 12.61
C VAL A 14 -8.90 5.91 11.34
N ARG A 15 -8.98 4.58 11.44
CA ARG A 15 -9.35 3.74 10.30
C ARG A 15 -10.74 4.11 9.77
N ARG A 16 -11.75 4.16 10.64
CA ARG A 16 -13.14 4.47 10.24
C ARG A 16 -13.20 5.83 9.56
N PHE A 17 -12.56 6.84 10.14
CA PHE A 17 -12.49 8.17 9.56
C PHE A 17 -11.97 8.15 8.12
N VAL A 18 -10.83 7.49 7.86
CA VAL A 18 -10.27 7.46 6.52
C VAL A 18 -11.12 6.61 5.57
N SER A 19 -11.60 5.44 6.00
CA SER A 19 -12.45 4.60 5.16
C SER A 19 -13.74 5.30 4.75
N THR A 20 -14.42 5.98 5.68
CA THR A 20 -15.64 6.75 5.38
C THR A 20 -15.37 7.88 4.39
N ASN A 21 -14.27 8.62 4.58
CA ASN A 21 -13.89 9.69 3.65
C ASN A 21 -13.48 9.18 2.26
N LEU A 22 -12.84 8.00 2.18
CA LEU A 22 -12.51 7.38 0.90
C LEU A 22 -13.76 6.90 0.15
N SER A 23 -14.74 6.34 0.86
CA SER A 23 -16.03 5.92 0.26
C SER A 23 -16.87 7.10 -0.20
N LEU A 24 -16.98 8.17 0.60
CA LEU A 24 -17.71 9.39 0.22
C LEU A 24 -17.15 10.04 -1.06
N HIS A 25 -15.86 9.88 -1.32
CA HIS A 25 -15.24 10.47 -2.50
C HIS A 25 -15.45 9.68 -3.81
N GLN A 26 -15.99 8.45 -3.74
CA GLN A 26 -16.44 7.70 -4.94
C GLN A 26 -17.79 8.23 -5.45
N ASP A 27 -18.69 8.62 -4.54
CA ASP A 27 -19.97 9.23 -4.89
C ASP A 27 -19.82 10.74 -5.05
N LYS A 28 -19.27 11.17 -6.20
CA LYS A 28 -19.20 12.59 -6.61
C LYS A 28 -20.61 13.13 -6.93
N THR A 29 -21.50 13.18 -5.94
CA THR A 29 -22.71 14.03 -5.91
C THR A 29 -23.17 14.16 -4.47
N GLN A 30 -22.65 15.14 -3.73
CA GLN A 30 -23.47 15.99 -2.86
C GLN A 30 -22.63 17.12 -2.27
N LYS A 31 -23.04 18.33 -2.66
CA LYS A 31 -22.77 19.56 -1.93
C LYS A 31 -23.36 19.35 -0.52
N HIS A 32 -22.54 19.53 0.51
CA HIS A 32 -22.84 19.50 1.96
C HIS A 32 -22.16 18.35 2.71
N GLN A 33 -20.84 18.49 2.95
CA GLN A 33 -20.21 18.05 4.20
C GLN A 33 -18.82 18.67 4.29
N GLU A 34 -18.76 19.93 4.74
CA GLU A 34 -17.51 20.65 5.07
C GLU A 34 -16.85 20.17 6.37
N LYS A 35 -17.23 19.01 6.90
CA LYS A 35 -16.67 18.49 8.15
C LYS A 35 -15.67 17.38 7.83
N GLN A 36 -14.42 17.80 7.64
CA GLN A 36 -13.21 16.97 7.58
C GLN A 36 -13.07 16.08 6.33
N LEU A 37 -13.08 16.72 5.16
CA LEU A 37 -12.71 16.06 3.91
C LEU A 37 -11.17 15.88 3.86
N LEU A 38 -10.72 14.69 3.45
CA LEU A 38 -9.31 14.42 3.17
C LEU A 38 -8.81 15.37 2.07
N THR A 39 -7.64 15.96 2.29
CA THR A 39 -7.02 16.95 1.37
C THR A 39 -6.07 16.32 0.35
N PHE A 40 -5.69 15.05 0.55
CA PHE A 40 -4.84 14.25 -0.33
C PHE A 40 -3.45 14.85 -0.60
N THR A 41 -2.96 15.63 0.36
CA THR A 41 -1.61 16.21 0.34
C THR A 41 -0.55 15.19 0.77
N SER A 42 0.72 15.48 0.50
CA SER A 42 1.83 14.62 0.96
C SER A 42 2.00 14.70 2.48
N ASP A 43 1.77 15.89 3.07
CA ASP A 43 1.90 16.10 4.50
C ASP A 43 0.79 15.36 5.27
N GLU A 44 -0.45 15.37 4.75
CA GLU A 44 -1.56 14.60 5.32
C GLU A 44 -1.30 13.09 5.28
N GLU A 45 -0.70 12.60 4.19
CA GLU A 45 -0.29 11.19 4.04
C GLU A 45 0.69 10.80 5.15
N GLN A 46 1.75 11.59 5.34
CA GLN A 46 2.76 11.33 6.36
C GLN A 46 2.17 11.37 7.78
N VAL A 47 1.36 12.40 8.09
CA VAL A 47 0.69 12.52 9.39
C VAL A 47 -0.23 11.33 9.65
N LEU A 48 -0.92 10.83 8.63
CA LEU A 48 -1.79 9.67 8.77
C LEU A 48 -0.99 8.39 9.03
N GLU A 49 0.14 8.21 8.35
CA GLU A 49 1.06 7.09 8.58
C GLU A 49 1.66 7.10 9.98
N GLU A 50 2.09 8.27 10.46
CA GLU A 50 2.58 8.48 11.82
C GLU A 50 1.48 8.14 12.84
N LYS A 51 0.27 8.69 12.69
CA LYS A 51 -0.87 8.37 13.59
C LYS A 51 -1.22 6.89 13.65
N VAL A 52 -1.22 6.21 12.51
CA VAL A 52 -1.46 4.75 12.47
C VAL A 52 -0.31 4.01 13.16
N SER A 53 0.93 4.42 12.93
CA SER A 53 2.11 3.80 13.53
C SER A 53 2.14 3.98 15.04
N ASP A 54 1.82 5.18 15.51
CA ASP A 54 1.73 5.53 16.94
C ASP A 54 0.59 4.76 17.61
N GLY A 55 -0.59 4.68 16.99
CA GLY A 55 -1.70 3.88 17.51
C GLY A 55 -1.36 2.40 17.59
N ILE A 56 -0.64 1.86 16.60
CA ILE A 56 -0.14 0.48 16.63
C ILE A 56 0.88 0.29 17.77
N ALA A 57 1.79 1.25 17.95
CA ALA A 57 2.78 1.19 19.01
C ALA A 57 2.13 1.28 20.40
N ALA A 58 1.14 2.15 20.59
CA ALA A 58 0.37 2.29 21.82
C ALA A 58 -0.37 0.99 22.16
N TYR A 59 -1.05 0.38 21.19
CA TYR A 59 -1.73 -0.90 21.39
C TYR A 59 -0.75 -2.02 21.77
N ARG A 60 0.44 -2.07 21.16
CA ARG A 60 1.48 -3.04 21.53
C ARG A 60 1.99 -2.84 22.95
N ARG A 61 2.19 -1.59 23.38
CA ARG A 61 2.58 -1.29 24.77
C ARG A 61 1.50 -1.76 25.74
N ALA A 62 0.25 -1.39 25.49
CA ALA A 62 -0.89 -1.83 26.32
C ALA A 62 -1.03 -3.36 26.37
N LEU A 63 -0.69 -4.09 25.30
CA LEU A 63 -0.64 -5.56 25.30
C LEU A 63 0.49 -6.12 26.17
N SER A 64 1.66 -5.46 26.18
CA SER A 64 2.77 -5.82 27.07
C SER A 64 2.41 -5.57 28.52
N ASP A 65 1.92 -4.36 28.82
CA ASP A 65 1.55 -3.94 30.18
C ASP A 65 0.44 -4.85 30.75
N ALA A 66 -0.52 -5.24 29.93
CA ALA A 66 -1.54 -6.21 30.30
C ALA A 66 -0.98 -7.61 30.53
N GLN A 67 0.01 -8.06 29.75
CA GLN A 67 0.66 -9.35 29.95
C GLN A 67 1.46 -9.38 31.26
N ASP A 68 2.14 -8.28 31.58
CA ASP A 68 2.91 -8.14 32.83
C ASP A 68 1.96 -8.13 34.03
N SER A 69 0.85 -7.38 33.94
CA SER A 69 -0.20 -7.37 34.96
C SER A 69 -0.81 -8.76 35.21
N ILE A 70 -0.96 -9.59 34.17
CA ILE A 70 -1.51 -10.95 34.30
C ILE A 70 -0.52 -11.88 35.02
N GLN A 71 0.79 -11.70 34.83
CA GLN A 71 1.81 -12.50 35.51
C GLN A 71 1.86 -12.23 37.02
N GLU A 72 1.43 -11.04 37.45
CA GLU A 72 1.33 -10.66 38.85
C GLU A 72 0.06 -11.18 39.56
N LEU A 73 -0.87 -11.79 38.83
CA LEU A 73 -2.11 -12.31 39.42
C LEU A 73 -1.85 -13.53 40.32
N PRO A 74 -2.33 -13.53 41.57
CA PRO A 74 -2.11 -14.62 42.51
C PRO A 74 -3.01 -15.85 42.24
N SER A 75 -4.13 -15.66 41.56
CA SER A 75 -5.12 -16.72 41.28
C SER A 75 -4.88 -17.35 39.91
N PRO A 76 -4.59 -18.67 39.84
CA PRO A 76 -4.29 -19.32 38.56
C PRO A 76 -5.50 -19.38 37.63
N LYS A 77 -6.72 -19.40 38.17
CA LYS A 77 -7.95 -19.41 37.36
C LYS A 77 -8.19 -18.06 36.69
N GLU A 78 -8.07 -16.97 37.46
CA GLU A 78 -8.19 -15.60 36.93
C GLU A 78 -7.08 -15.30 35.92
N ALA A 79 -5.86 -15.77 36.17
CA ALA A 79 -4.76 -15.64 35.22
C ALA A 79 -5.05 -16.37 33.90
N THR A 80 -5.67 -17.56 33.93
CA THR A 80 -6.04 -18.27 32.69
C THR A 80 -7.15 -17.55 31.91
N GLU A 81 -8.17 -17.02 32.59
CA GLU A 81 -9.25 -16.26 31.95
C GLU A 81 -8.72 -14.96 31.33
N ALA A 82 -7.88 -14.23 32.06
CA ALA A 82 -7.26 -13.00 31.55
C ALA A 82 -6.32 -13.27 30.36
N ASN A 83 -5.57 -14.39 30.37
CA ASN A 83 -4.75 -14.78 29.22
C ASN A 83 -5.59 -15.10 27.96
N GLN A 84 -6.76 -15.73 28.13
CA GLN A 84 -7.67 -15.98 27.00
C GLN A 84 -8.19 -14.69 26.39
N GLU A 85 -8.57 -13.71 27.23
CA GLU A 85 -8.99 -12.40 26.77
C GLU A 85 -7.85 -11.64 26.07
N LEU A 86 -6.63 -11.74 26.60
CA LEU A 86 -5.46 -11.11 25.99
C LEU A 86 -5.12 -11.71 24.60
N GLU A 87 -5.34 -13.01 24.40
CA GLU A 87 -5.23 -13.65 23.08
C GLU A 87 -6.26 -13.12 22.06
N ILE A 88 -7.48 -12.80 22.52
CA ILE A 88 -8.50 -12.16 21.67
C ILE A 88 -7.99 -10.78 21.21
N HIS A 89 -7.42 -10.00 22.12
CA HIS A 89 -6.82 -8.70 21.79
C HIS A 89 -5.61 -8.80 20.87
N ARG A 90 -4.74 -9.81 21.03
CA ARG A 90 -3.62 -10.08 20.10
C ARG A 90 -4.12 -10.33 18.67
N LYS A 91 -5.14 -11.18 18.52
CA LYS A 91 -5.77 -11.43 17.20
C LYS A 91 -6.44 -10.18 16.64
N LYS A 92 -7.08 -9.38 17.49
CA LYS A 92 -7.71 -8.11 17.09
C LYS A 92 -6.65 -7.11 16.60
N MET A 93 -5.53 -7.00 17.29
CA MET A 93 -4.40 -6.16 16.91
C MET A 93 -3.82 -6.56 15.54
N GLN A 94 -3.62 -7.85 15.28
CA GLN A 94 -3.17 -8.34 13.97
C GLN A 94 -4.13 -7.93 12.85
N ARG A 95 -5.45 -8.03 13.08
CA ARG A 95 -6.46 -7.56 12.14
C ARG A 95 -6.35 -6.05 11.90
N HIS A 96 -6.23 -5.25 12.96
CA HIS A 96 -6.06 -3.80 12.84
C HIS A 96 -4.84 -3.42 12.00
N VAL A 97 -3.69 -4.08 12.19
CA VAL A 97 -2.48 -3.82 11.40
C VAL A 97 -2.74 -4.05 9.90
N VAL A 98 -3.36 -5.17 9.54
CA VAL A 98 -3.68 -5.49 8.14
C VAL A 98 -4.66 -4.46 7.56
N GLU A 99 -5.69 -4.12 8.31
CA GLU A 99 -6.74 -3.18 7.88
C GLU A 99 -6.22 -1.75 7.74
N CYS A 100 -5.38 -1.29 8.66
CA CYS A 100 -4.74 0.02 8.58
C CYS A 100 -3.79 0.11 7.39
N ARG A 101 -3.02 -0.95 7.11
CA ARG A 101 -2.18 -1.02 5.89
C ARG A 101 -3.01 -0.94 4.62
N LYS A 102 -4.11 -1.70 4.54
CA LYS A 102 -5.04 -1.63 3.40
C LYS A 102 -5.63 -0.23 3.22
N MET A 103 -6.04 0.39 4.32
CA MET A 103 -6.56 1.76 4.34
C MET A 103 -5.52 2.77 3.84
N LEU A 104 -4.28 2.70 4.32
CA LEU A 104 -3.19 3.58 3.87
C LEU A 104 -2.91 3.40 2.38
N VAL A 105 -2.85 2.16 1.89
CA VAL A 105 -2.66 1.89 0.45
C VAL A 105 -3.79 2.49 -0.38
N ALA A 106 -5.05 2.30 0.04
CA ALA A 106 -6.21 2.88 -0.65
C ALA A 106 -6.16 4.41 -0.64
N TYR A 107 -5.76 5.01 0.48
CA TYR A 107 -5.54 6.45 0.59
C TYR A 107 -4.46 6.93 -0.39
N ARG A 108 -3.28 6.31 -0.42
CA ARG A 108 -2.19 6.69 -1.34
C ARG A 108 -2.59 6.58 -2.81
N GLN A 109 -3.30 5.51 -3.16
CA GLN A 109 -3.83 5.32 -4.51
C GLN A 109 -4.79 6.46 -4.88
N ARG A 110 -5.70 6.82 -3.97
CA ARG A 110 -6.64 7.93 -4.20
C ARG A 110 -5.92 9.27 -4.27
N ALA A 111 -4.96 9.52 -3.38
CA ALA A 111 -4.19 10.75 -3.37
C ALA A 111 -3.42 10.95 -4.67
N LYS A 112 -2.81 9.87 -5.21
CA LYS A 112 -2.14 9.91 -6.51
C LYS A 112 -3.09 10.30 -7.64
N LEU A 113 -4.31 9.75 -7.67
CA LEU A 113 -5.32 10.11 -8.67
C LEU A 113 -5.77 11.56 -8.55
N GLU A 114 -6.00 12.05 -7.33
CA GLU A 114 -6.42 13.42 -7.08
C GLU A 114 -5.34 14.43 -7.50
N ARG A 115 -4.08 14.17 -7.15
CA ARG A 115 -2.94 15.00 -7.58
C ARG A 115 -2.79 15.03 -9.11
N LEU A 116 -2.98 13.90 -9.78
CA LEU A 116 -2.98 13.84 -11.25
C LEU A 116 -4.16 14.62 -11.85
N GLU A 117 -5.35 14.55 -11.24
CA GLU A 117 -6.52 15.33 -11.67
C GLU A 117 -6.29 16.84 -11.52
N GLN A 118 -5.68 17.27 -10.40
CA GLN A 118 -5.29 18.66 -10.16
C GLN A 118 -4.25 19.14 -11.18
N GLN A 119 -3.21 18.33 -11.45
CA GLN A 119 -2.22 18.65 -12.48
C GLN A 119 -2.87 18.78 -13.87
N ARG A 120 -3.77 17.86 -14.25
CA ARG A 120 -4.53 17.97 -15.51
C ARG A 120 -5.35 19.24 -15.58
N LYS A 121 -6.04 19.63 -14.50
CA LYS A 121 -6.79 20.89 -14.42
C LYS A 121 -5.88 22.12 -14.58
N SER A 122 -4.66 22.09 -14.05
CA SER A 122 -3.69 23.17 -14.19
C SER A 122 -3.09 23.29 -15.59
N LEU A 123 -2.99 22.17 -16.32
CA LEU A 123 -2.46 22.11 -17.69
C LEU A 123 -3.52 22.41 -18.75
N LEU A 124 -4.80 22.24 -18.42
CA LEU A 124 -5.90 22.71 -19.26
C LEU A 124 -5.91 24.24 -19.19
N PRO A 125 -5.79 24.95 -20.33
CA PRO A 125 -6.00 26.39 -20.35
C PRO A 125 -7.36 26.65 -19.71
N SER A 126 -7.40 27.45 -18.65
CA SER A 126 -8.64 28.03 -18.17
C SER A 126 -9.28 28.65 -19.40
N ARG A 127 -10.32 28.02 -19.92
CA ARG A 127 -11.16 28.59 -20.96
C ARG A 127 -11.96 29.67 -20.26
N ALA A 128 -11.26 30.75 -19.89
CA ALA A 128 -11.82 31.97 -19.38
C ALA A 128 -12.66 32.53 -20.51
N ARG A 129 -13.95 32.14 -20.47
CA ARG A 129 -15.11 32.98 -20.71
C ARG A 129 -14.82 34.10 -21.70
N GLY A 130 -15.16 33.84 -22.96
CA GLY A 130 -15.55 34.89 -23.90
C GLY A 130 -16.73 35.65 -23.30
N LYS A 131 -16.43 36.65 -22.46
CA LYS A 131 -17.36 37.67 -22.03
C LYS A 131 -17.30 38.73 -23.12
N LYS A 132 -18.37 38.74 -23.94
CA LYS A 132 -18.75 39.76 -24.93
C LYS A 132 -18.05 41.11 -24.68
N VAL A 133 -17.19 41.50 -25.62
CA VAL A 133 -16.95 42.90 -25.93
C VAL A 133 -17.52 43.12 -27.32
N ASN A 134 -18.69 43.76 -27.38
CA ASN A 134 -19.17 44.41 -28.57
C ASN A 134 -18.15 45.48 -28.96
N THR A 135 -17.44 45.30 -30.07
CA THR A 135 -16.98 46.44 -30.86
C THR A 135 -16.93 45.97 -32.30
N GLY A 136 -17.83 46.52 -33.12
CA GLY A 136 -17.85 46.29 -34.55
C GLY A 136 -16.55 46.79 -35.19
N GLY A 137 -16.15 46.12 -36.26
CA GLY A 137 -14.91 46.45 -36.95
C GLY A 137 -14.59 45.41 -38.02
N ASN A 138 -15.24 45.58 -39.16
CA ASN A 138 -15.01 44.92 -40.43
C ASN A 138 -13.51 44.79 -40.76
N GLY A 139 -13.04 43.60 -41.16
CA GLY A 139 -11.65 43.41 -41.55
C GLY A 139 -11.32 41.98 -41.98
N SER A 140 -11.61 41.68 -43.24
CA SER A 140 -11.03 40.56 -43.98
C SER A 140 -9.50 40.49 -43.82
N ASN A 141 -8.94 39.28 -43.68
CA ASN A 141 -7.72 38.83 -44.35
C ASN A 141 -7.35 37.41 -43.86
N THR A 142 -7.61 36.41 -44.72
CA THR A 142 -6.59 35.60 -45.41
C THR A 142 -5.84 34.64 -44.49
N GLY A 143 -6.18 33.36 -44.62
CA GLY A 143 -5.27 32.27 -44.29
C GLY A 143 -4.00 32.35 -45.13
N SER A 144 -2.93 31.72 -44.63
CA SER A 144 -1.53 31.72 -45.13
C SER A 144 -0.58 32.56 -44.26
N SER A 145 -0.23 32.03 -43.10
CA SER A 145 1.10 32.21 -42.48
C SER A 145 1.32 31.13 -41.43
N GLY A 146 1.84 29.98 -41.87
CA GLY A 146 2.39 28.93 -41.01
C GLY A 146 3.58 29.50 -40.25
N SER A 147 3.30 29.97 -39.03
CA SER A 147 4.23 30.71 -38.19
C SER A 147 5.21 29.74 -37.50
N VAL A 148 6.49 30.10 -37.45
CA VAL A 148 7.58 29.44 -36.70
C VAL A 148 7.18 29.12 -35.23
N VAL A 149 6.17 29.82 -34.71
CA VAL A 149 5.53 29.58 -33.42
C VAL A 149 4.81 28.23 -33.36
N ASP A 150 4.16 27.78 -34.44
CA ASP A 150 3.51 26.45 -34.51
C ASP A 150 4.53 25.32 -34.58
N VAL A 151 5.65 25.52 -35.27
CA VAL A 151 6.76 24.55 -35.30
C VAL A 151 7.39 24.44 -33.91
N THR A 152 7.60 25.55 -33.21
CA THR A 152 8.15 25.54 -31.85
C THR A 152 7.17 24.91 -30.84
N ALA A 153 5.87 25.18 -30.99
CA ALA A 153 4.83 24.55 -30.17
C ALA A 153 4.68 23.05 -30.47
N ALA A 154 4.82 22.64 -31.72
CA ALA A 154 4.87 21.23 -32.11
C ALA A 154 6.12 20.56 -31.51
N LEU A 155 7.29 21.19 -31.59
CA LEU A 155 8.53 20.65 -31.02
C LEU A 155 8.45 20.50 -29.49
N LYS A 156 7.86 21.46 -28.79
CA LYS A 156 7.62 21.38 -27.33
C LYS A 156 6.67 20.22 -27.00
N ARG A 157 5.61 20.03 -27.77
CA ARG A 157 4.70 18.87 -27.61
C ARG A 157 5.42 17.56 -27.87
N THR A 158 6.23 17.46 -28.93
CA THR A 158 7.02 16.26 -29.23
C THR A 158 8.03 15.95 -28.13
N ARG A 159 8.73 16.97 -27.59
CA ARG A 159 9.64 16.80 -26.45
C ARG A 159 8.92 16.25 -25.23
N GLN A 160 7.73 16.77 -24.92
CA GLN A 160 6.94 16.31 -23.78
C GLN A 160 6.45 14.86 -23.95
N VAL A 161 6.00 14.48 -25.15
CA VAL A 161 5.60 13.10 -25.46
C VAL A 161 6.80 12.16 -25.34
N MET A 162 7.96 12.52 -25.89
CA MET A 162 9.18 11.71 -25.77
C MET A 162 9.62 11.54 -24.30
N SER A 163 9.57 12.60 -23.49
CA SER A 163 9.89 12.50 -22.05
C SER A 163 8.95 11.55 -21.31
N GLN A 164 7.65 11.62 -21.58
CA GLN A 164 6.67 10.69 -20.98
C GLN A 164 6.89 9.24 -21.43
N GLU A 165 7.33 9.03 -22.67
CA GLU A 165 7.60 7.70 -23.19
C GLU A 165 8.89 7.12 -22.60
N ILE A 166 9.94 7.93 -22.42
CA ILE A 166 11.17 7.53 -21.73
C ILE A 166 10.86 7.11 -20.28
N GLU A 167 10.03 7.86 -19.57
CA GLU A 167 9.60 7.52 -18.21
C GLU A 167 8.80 6.21 -18.18
N ARG A 168 7.88 6.00 -19.12
CA ARG A 168 7.13 4.74 -19.25
C ARG A 168 8.06 3.57 -19.54
N VAL A 169 8.96 3.69 -20.52
CA VAL A 169 9.90 2.62 -20.89
C VAL A 169 10.83 2.30 -19.71
N SER A 170 11.34 3.32 -19.01
CA SER A 170 12.16 3.11 -17.80
C SER A 170 11.41 2.38 -16.70
N SER A 171 10.11 2.67 -16.51
CA SER A 171 9.26 1.93 -15.57
C SER A 171 9.04 0.48 -16.00
N VAL A 172 8.92 0.19 -17.30
CA VAL A 172 8.78 -1.17 -17.82
C VAL A 172 10.06 -1.96 -17.63
N THR A 173 11.24 -1.35 -17.86
CA THR A 173 12.54 -1.99 -17.60
C THR A 173 12.66 -2.42 -16.14
N LYS A 174 12.27 -1.57 -15.18
CA LYS A 174 12.29 -1.94 -13.75
C LYS A 174 11.41 -3.15 -13.44
N VAL A 175 10.19 -3.20 -13.99
CA VAL A 175 9.27 -4.35 -13.79
C VAL A 175 9.86 -5.64 -14.39
N LEU A 176 10.53 -5.55 -15.54
CA LEU A 176 11.21 -6.69 -16.15
C LEU A 176 12.42 -7.14 -15.32
N ASP A 177 13.19 -6.20 -14.78
CA ASP A 177 14.32 -6.49 -13.90
C ASP A 177 13.87 -7.14 -12.59
N ASP A 178 12.82 -6.63 -11.96
CA ASP A 178 12.19 -7.21 -10.76
C ASP A 178 11.65 -8.61 -11.06
N GLY A 179 11.01 -8.80 -12.22
CA GLY A 179 10.54 -10.11 -12.69
C GLY A 179 11.69 -11.10 -12.90
N ARG A 180 12.83 -10.64 -13.45
CA ARG A 180 14.03 -11.47 -13.64
C ARG A 180 14.65 -11.89 -12.30
N LEU A 181 14.72 -10.97 -11.33
CA LEU A 181 15.21 -11.25 -9.98
C LEU A 181 14.28 -12.23 -9.25
N SER A 182 12.97 -12.04 -9.36
CA SER A 182 11.96 -12.93 -8.77
C SER A 182 12.03 -14.34 -9.35
N LEU A 183 12.15 -14.48 -10.68
CA LEU A 183 12.32 -15.78 -11.34
C LEU A 183 13.63 -16.46 -10.93
N LYS A 184 14.72 -15.69 -10.78
CA LYS A 184 15.99 -16.24 -10.31
C LYS A 184 15.89 -16.73 -8.87
N SER A 185 15.31 -15.94 -7.96
CA SER A 185 15.07 -16.35 -6.57
C SER A 185 14.23 -17.62 -6.51
N SER A 186 13.15 -17.66 -7.28
CA SER A 186 12.29 -18.83 -7.35
C SER A 186 13.03 -20.06 -7.90
N HIS A 187 13.89 -19.91 -8.93
CA HIS A 187 14.69 -21.01 -9.44
C HIS A 187 15.71 -21.53 -8.42
N ASP A 188 16.36 -20.64 -7.67
CA ASP A 188 17.29 -21.01 -6.62
C ASP A 188 16.56 -21.72 -5.46
N GLU A 189 15.36 -21.26 -5.10
CA GLU A 189 14.48 -21.91 -4.11
C GLU A 189 14.01 -23.30 -4.56
N TYR A 190 13.55 -23.45 -5.81
CA TYR A 190 13.18 -24.75 -6.37
C TYR A 190 14.38 -25.69 -6.49
N GLY A 191 15.57 -25.17 -6.80
CA GLY A 191 16.80 -25.94 -6.80
C GLY A 191 17.12 -26.51 -5.43
N ASN A 192 17.01 -25.69 -4.38
CA ASN A 192 17.22 -26.10 -2.99
C ASN A 192 16.18 -27.13 -2.54
N VAL A 193 14.90 -26.92 -2.87
CA VAL A 193 13.84 -27.89 -2.57
C VAL A 193 14.06 -29.20 -3.31
N ASN A 194 14.54 -29.17 -4.56
CA ASN A 194 14.84 -30.40 -5.30
C ASN A 194 16.02 -31.17 -4.69
N VAL A 195 17.03 -30.48 -4.16
CA VAL A 195 18.12 -31.10 -3.38
C VAL A 195 17.57 -31.72 -2.07
N GLU A 196 16.74 -30.98 -1.34
CA GLU A 196 16.11 -31.48 -0.10
C GLU A 196 15.20 -32.69 -0.36
N ILE A 197 14.46 -32.72 -1.47
CA ILE A 197 13.64 -33.87 -1.87
C ILE A 197 14.53 -35.08 -2.22
N VAL A 198 15.64 -34.88 -2.94
CA VAL A 198 16.58 -35.97 -3.24
C VAL A 198 17.19 -36.52 -1.94
N GLU A 199 17.64 -35.66 -1.04
CA GLU A 199 18.17 -36.06 0.27
C GLU A 199 17.12 -36.78 1.13
N ALA A 200 15.87 -36.31 1.14
CA ALA A 200 14.77 -36.98 1.81
C ALA A 200 14.48 -38.34 1.19
N THR A 201 14.51 -38.46 -0.14
CA THR A 201 14.27 -39.72 -0.87
C THR A 201 15.39 -40.74 -0.60
N ASP A 202 16.63 -40.29 -0.48
CA ASP A 202 17.77 -41.12 -0.07
C ASP A 202 17.72 -41.50 1.43
N CYS A 203 17.07 -40.68 2.27
CA CYS A 203 16.86 -40.95 3.70
C CYS A 203 15.64 -41.81 4.02
N TYR A 204 14.72 -42.05 3.07
CA TYR A 204 13.65 -43.03 3.25
C TYR A 204 14.18 -44.43 2.91
N PRO A 205 14.33 -45.35 3.89
CA PRO A 205 14.61 -46.74 3.55
C PRO A 205 13.42 -47.28 2.79
N ALA A 206 13.64 -47.64 1.51
CA ALA A 206 12.72 -48.51 0.79
C ALA A 206 12.38 -49.68 1.72
N THR A 207 11.12 -49.82 2.09
CA THR A 207 10.61 -51.00 2.78
C THR A 207 10.77 -52.18 1.83
N SER A 208 11.97 -52.75 1.82
CA SER A 208 12.26 -54.04 1.23
C SER A 208 11.36 -55.05 1.94
N HIS A 209 10.64 -55.82 1.14
CA HIS A 209 9.69 -56.83 1.58
C HIS A 209 10.34 -58.04 2.28
N ASP A 210 11.57 -57.88 2.78
CA ASP A 210 12.30 -58.90 3.52
C ASP A 210 13.09 -58.25 4.67
N GLY A 211 12.65 -58.52 5.89
CA GLY A 211 12.97 -57.80 7.13
C GLY A 211 14.44 -57.84 7.56
N ARG A 212 15.33 -57.09 6.89
CA ARG A 212 16.69 -56.81 7.37
C ARG A 212 17.10 -55.36 7.12
N CYS A 213 16.86 -54.50 8.11
CA CYS A 213 17.43 -53.15 8.16
C CYS A 213 18.96 -53.25 8.36
N ARG A 214 19.75 -52.92 7.34
CA ARG A 214 21.17 -52.54 7.53
C ARG A 214 21.22 -51.05 7.83
N PHE A 215 21.54 -50.72 9.07
CA PHE A 215 21.92 -49.38 9.49
C PHE A 215 23.19 -48.96 8.73
N LYS A 216 23.07 -48.19 7.64
CA LYS A 216 24.19 -47.42 7.13
C LYS A 216 24.24 -46.11 7.91
N ARG A 217 25.05 -46.11 8.97
CA ARG A 217 25.57 -44.85 9.55
C ARG A 217 26.48 -44.22 8.51
N HIS A 218 26.03 -43.16 7.86
CA HIS A 218 26.87 -42.01 7.51
C HIS A 218 25.99 -40.92 6.90
N CYS A 219 25.64 -39.93 7.72
CA CYS A 219 25.69 -38.55 7.27
C CYS A 219 26.44 -37.78 8.35
N SER A 220 27.76 -37.68 8.12
CA SER A 220 28.64 -36.75 8.79
C SER A 220 28.65 -35.46 7.99
N LYS A 221 28.47 -34.35 8.72
CA LYS A 221 28.99 -32.99 8.46
C LYS A 221 28.26 -32.07 7.47
N TRP A 222 28.11 -30.85 8.02
CA TRP A 222 27.77 -29.53 7.47
C TRP A 222 26.28 -29.20 7.40
#